data_AF-A0A5M9HDK0-F1
#
_entry.id   AF-A0A5M9HDK0-F1
#
_cell.length_a   1.000
_cell.length_b   1.000
_cell.length_c   1.000
_cell.angle_alpha   90.00
_cell.angle_beta   90.00
_cell.angle_gamma   90.00
#
_symmetry.space_group_name_H-M   'P 1'
#
loop_
_entity.id
_entity.type
_entity.pdbx_description
1 polymer ?
#
loop_
_entity_poly.entity_id
_entity_poly.type
_entity_poly.pdbx_seq_one_letter_code
_entity_poly.pdbx_strand_id
1 'polypeptide(L)'
;MIGLVTQKEGREYRIPQFAILSLISDQQRFLIEGAGYIFSSQRMKEGIEYEFLISEFEEPSEQISAPELDHEFEEALFSEENQWKHKLQLYRKLEAILKERGVLNKPNQ
;
A
#
# COMPACT_ATOMS: atom_id res chain seq x y z
N MET A 1 -17.17 10.57 20.60
CA MET A 1 -17.42 9.60 19.51
C MET A 1 -16.52 8.38 19.68
N ILE A 2 -16.95 7.19 19.25
CA ILE A 2 -16.11 5.97 19.27
C ILE A 2 -15.38 5.87 17.93
N GLY A 3 -14.07 5.60 17.95
CA GLY A 3 -13.28 5.37 16.75
C GLY A 3 -11.95 4.68 17.05
N LEU A 4 -11.01 4.76 16.11
CA LEU A 4 -9.68 4.19 16.23
C LEU A 4 -8.69 5.26 16.68
N VAL A 5 -7.79 4.89 17.58
CA VAL A 5 -6.65 5.70 18.02
C VAL A 5 -5.37 4.92 17.73
N THR A 6 -4.41 5.56 17.09
CA THR A 6 -3.08 4.96 16.84
C THR A 6 -1.98 5.98 17.10
N GLN A 7 -0.79 5.48 17.46
CA GLN A 7 0.39 6.32 17.65
C GLN A 7 1.43 5.98 16.59
N LYS A 8 1.93 7.00 15.90
CA LYS A 8 3.03 6.88 14.94
C LYS A 8 3.97 8.07 15.15
N GLU A 9 5.26 7.80 15.30
CA GLU A 9 6.32 8.82 15.43
C GLU A 9 6.06 9.85 16.55
N GLY A 10 5.44 9.40 17.65
CA GLY A 10 5.11 10.26 18.79
C GLY A 10 3.87 11.15 18.59
N ARG A 11 3.17 11.00 17.46
CA ARG A 11 1.89 11.66 17.17
C ARG A 11 0.73 10.67 17.33
N GLU A 12 -0.31 11.12 18.02
CA GLU A 12 -1.59 10.41 18.14
C GLU A 12 -2.52 10.79 16.98
N TYR A 13 -3.14 9.77 16.39
CA TYR A 13 -4.12 9.90 15.31
C TYR A 13 -5.46 9.33 15.77
N ARG A 14 -6.51 10.17 15.74
CA ARG A 14 -7.90 9.84 16.12
C ARG A 14 -8.73 9.76 14.85
N ILE A 15 -9.12 8.54 14.49
CA ILE A 15 -9.76 8.19 13.22
C ILE A 15 -11.21 7.78 13.52
N PRO A 16 -12.21 8.57 13.09
CA PRO A 16 -13.60 8.36 13.47
C PRO A 16 -14.29 7.17 12.77
N GLN A 17 -13.66 6.58 11.77
CA GLN A 17 -14.28 5.59 10.89
C GLN A 17 -13.48 4.27 10.86
N PHE A 18 -12.74 4.05 9.78
CA PHE A 18 -12.04 2.82 9.49
C PHE A 18 -10.58 3.10 9.15
N ALA A 19 -9.76 2.07 9.26
CA ALA A 19 -8.42 2.02 8.69
C ALA A 19 -8.34 0.82 7.74
N ILE A 20 -7.69 1.00 6.60
CA ILE A 20 -7.41 -0.02 5.59
C ILE A 20 -5.93 -0.34 5.65
N LEU A 21 -5.60 -1.60 5.84
CA LEU A 21 -4.25 -2.13 5.75
C LEU A 21 -4.13 -2.91 4.43
N SER A 22 -3.21 -2.51 3.57
CA SER A 22 -2.99 -3.15 2.27
C SER A 22 -1.59 -3.70 2.14
N LEU A 23 -1.50 -4.97 1.76
CA LEU A 23 -0.25 -5.64 1.38
C LEU A 23 -0.26 -5.83 -0.14
N ILE A 24 0.59 -5.06 -0.83
CA ILE A 24 0.66 -5.00 -2.29
C ILE A 24 1.94 -5.72 -2.70
N SER A 25 1.82 -7.03 -2.91
CA SER A 25 2.97 -7.94 -3.06
C SER A 25 3.82 -7.68 -4.30
N ASP A 26 3.20 -7.29 -5.41
CA ASP A 26 3.88 -6.94 -6.66
C ASP A 26 4.72 -5.66 -6.54
N GLN A 27 4.33 -4.76 -5.64
CA GLN A 27 5.05 -3.52 -5.32
C GLN A 27 5.96 -3.67 -4.09
N GLN A 28 5.96 -4.84 -3.43
CA GLN A 28 6.60 -5.06 -2.13
C GLN A 28 6.26 -3.92 -1.15
N ARG A 29 4.97 -3.53 -1.10
CA ARG A 29 4.50 -2.34 -0.40
C ARG A 29 3.49 -2.70 0.67
N PHE A 30 3.63 -2.08 1.83
CA PHE A 30 2.64 -2.06 2.89
C PHE A 30 2.09 -0.63 3.03
N LEU A 31 0.76 -0.52 3.03
CA LEU A 31 0.03 0.75 3.06
C LEU A 31 -1.00 0.74 4.19
N ILE A 32 -1.09 1.86 4.91
CA ILE A 32 -2.15 2.16 5.86
C ILE A 32 -2.85 3.44 5.44
N GLU A 33 -4.17 3.41 5.40
CA GLU A 33 -5.01 4.58 5.15
C GLU A 33 -6.18 4.60 6.12
N GLY A 34 -6.37 5.71 6.85
CA GLY A 34 -7.48 5.88 7.77
C GLY A 34 -8.36 7.05 7.38
N ALA A 35 -9.18 6.90 6.35
CA ALA A 35 -10.20 7.87 5.92
C ALA A 35 -9.72 9.34 5.83
N GLY A 36 -8.48 9.56 5.38
CA GLY A 36 -7.86 10.88 5.27
C GLY A 36 -7.31 11.46 6.59
N TYR A 37 -7.26 10.68 7.67
CA TYR A 37 -6.69 11.09 8.97
C TYR A 37 -5.27 10.55 9.20
N ILE A 38 -4.95 9.41 8.62
CA ILE A 38 -3.61 8.83 8.61
C ILE A 38 -3.34 8.21 7.24
N PHE A 39 -2.10 8.34 6.78
CA PHE A 39 -1.58 7.65 5.62
C PHE A 39 -0.14 7.26 5.91
N SER A 40 0.22 6.02 5.62
CA SER A 40 1.61 5.57 5.68
C SER A 40 1.86 4.56 4.58
N SER A 41 2.88 4.82 3.76
CA SER A 41 3.34 3.90 2.72
C SER A 41 4.79 3.56 2.97
N GLN A 42 5.10 2.27 3.04
CA GLN A 42 6.45 1.79 3.33
C GLN A 42 6.73 0.47 2.61
N ARG A 43 8.02 0.19 2.41
CA ARG A 43 8.45 -1.12 1.91
C ARG A 43 8.04 -2.23 2.86
N MET A 44 7.49 -3.30 2.29
CA MET A 44 7.18 -4.52 3.02
C MET A 44 8.46 -5.14 3.56
N LYS A 45 8.51 -5.37 4.86
CA LYS A 45 9.59 -6.05 5.58
C LYS A 45 8.99 -6.84 6.75
N GLU A 46 9.70 -7.84 7.21
CA GLU A 46 9.32 -8.56 8.42
C GLU A 46 9.43 -7.64 9.65
N GLY A 47 8.56 -7.87 10.64
CA GLY A 47 8.55 -7.12 11.89
C GLY A 47 7.89 -5.73 11.82
N ILE A 48 7.03 -5.47 10.82
CA ILE A 48 6.16 -4.28 10.86
C ILE A 48 5.05 -4.53 11.87
N GLU A 49 4.99 -3.70 12.91
CA GLU A 49 3.95 -3.72 13.94
C GLU A 49 3.15 -2.41 13.87
N TYR A 50 1.82 -2.54 13.93
CA TYR A 50 0.90 -1.41 14.02
C TYR A 50 -0.20 -1.74 15.02
N GLU A 51 -0.51 -0.77 15.88
CA GLU A 51 -1.53 -0.91 16.92
C GLU A 51 -2.66 0.10 16.69
N PHE A 52 -3.89 -0.38 16.81
CA PHE A 52 -5.09 0.44 16.83
C PHE A 52 -5.87 0.14 18.09
N LEU A 53 -6.14 1.19 18.87
CA LEU A 53 -7.00 1.15 20.04
C LEU A 53 -8.40 1.61 19.61
N ILE A 54 -9.44 0.87 19.99
CA ILE A 54 -10.82 1.37 19.88
C ILE A 54 -11.12 2.17 21.15
N SER A 55 -11.39 3.47 21.01
CA SER A 55 -11.62 4.37 22.15
C SER A 55 -12.64 5.46 21.83
N GLU A 56 -13.20 6.04 22.89
CA GLU A 56 -13.93 7.29 22.80
C GLU A 56 -12.99 8.49 22.77
N PHE A 57 -13.29 9.49 21.93
CA PHE A 57 -12.62 10.79 21.87
C PHE A 57 -13.62 11.90 21.49
N GLU A 58 -13.30 13.15 21.82
CA GLU A 58 -14.17 14.30 21.54
C GLU A 58 -14.13 14.71 20.06
N GLU A 59 -12.92 14.97 19.55
CA GLU A 59 -12.67 15.47 18.20
C GLU A 59 -11.69 14.56 17.44
N PRO A 60 -11.90 14.31 16.13
CA PRO A 60 -10.95 13.59 15.29
C PRO A 60 -9.66 14.40 15.08
N SER A 61 -8.61 13.73 14.61
CA SER A 61 -7.40 14.43 14.15
C SER A 61 -7.69 15.30 12.93
N GLU A 62 -6.79 16.25 12.64
CA GLU A 62 -6.85 16.99 11.38
C GLU A 62 -6.68 16.05 10.19
N GLN A 63 -7.47 16.26 9.14
CA GLN A 63 -7.30 15.51 7.90
C GLN A 63 -5.99 15.93 7.22
N ILE A 64 -5.26 14.92 6.75
CA ILE A 64 -4.03 15.12 6.00
C ILE A 64 -4.36 15.58 4.58
N SER A 65 -3.84 16.75 4.22
CA SER A 65 -3.88 17.30 2.87
C SER A 65 -2.83 16.67 1.95
N ALA A 66 -1.75 16.12 2.53
CA ALA A 66 -0.71 15.38 1.82
C ALA A 66 -0.32 14.11 2.61
N PRO A 67 -0.19 12.95 1.93
CA PRO A 67 0.25 11.72 2.55
C PRO A 67 1.71 11.78 3.03
N GLU A 68 1.99 11.24 4.21
CA GLU A 68 3.37 10.95 4.64
C GLU A 68 3.89 9.76 3.84
N LEU A 69 4.84 10.03 2.95
CA LEU A 69 5.42 9.06 2.03
C LEU A 69 6.85 8.76 2.47
N ASP A 70 7.23 7.47 2.44
CA ASP A 70 8.64 7.10 2.36
C ASP A 70 9.16 7.55 0.99
N HIS A 71 9.64 8.79 0.91
CA HIS A 71 9.98 9.43 -0.36
C HIS A 71 11.02 8.65 -1.16
N GLU A 72 12.02 8.04 -0.50
CA GLU A 72 13.03 7.23 -1.17
C GLU A 72 12.41 5.95 -1.75
N PHE A 73 11.53 5.29 -0.99
CA PHE A 73 10.80 4.13 -1.48
C PHE A 73 9.81 4.47 -2.60
N GLU A 74 9.07 5.56 -2.49
CA GLU A 74 8.11 5.99 -3.50
C GLU A 74 8.81 6.44 -4.79
N GLU A 75 9.93 7.17 -4.70
CA GLU A 75 10.77 7.50 -5.86
C GLU A 75 11.31 6.25 -6.54
N ALA A 76 11.79 5.28 -5.77
CA ALA A 76 12.20 3.99 -6.31
C ALA A 76 11.01 3.29 -6.98
N LEU A 77 9.86 3.20 -6.34
CA LEU A 77 8.67 2.51 -6.84
C LEU A 77 8.13 3.13 -8.14
N PHE A 78 8.14 4.45 -8.24
CA PHE A 78 7.67 5.19 -9.41
C PHE A 78 8.75 5.44 -10.46
N SER A 79 10.00 5.03 -10.23
CA SER A 79 11.07 5.10 -11.25
C SER A 79 10.66 4.41 -12.55
N GLU A 80 11.09 4.97 -13.70
CA GLU A 80 10.80 4.39 -15.01
C GLU A 80 11.22 2.91 -15.09
N GLU A 81 12.34 2.54 -14.48
CA GLU A 81 12.84 1.17 -14.45
C GLU A 81 11.86 0.21 -13.75
N ASN A 82 11.30 0.61 -12.60
CA ASN A 82 10.33 -0.21 -11.88
C ASN A 82 8.97 -0.25 -12.59
N GLN A 83 8.56 0.82 -13.26
CA GLN A 83 7.40 0.79 -14.14
C GLN A 83 7.58 -0.20 -15.31
N TRP A 84 8.77 -0.25 -15.91
CA TRP A 84 9.09 -1.22 -16.96
C TRP A 84 9.12 -2.66 -16.46
N LYS A 85 9.68 -2.91 -15.27
CA LYS A 85 9.65 -4.23 -14.62
C LYS A 85 8.21 -4.69 -14.38
N HIS A 86 7.34 -3.81 -13.90
CA HIS A 86 5.92 -4.10 -13.67
C HIS A 86 5.18 -4.41 -14.98
N LYS A 87 5.37 -3.58 -16.03
CA LYS A 87 4.82 -3.83 -17.37
C LYS A 87 5.27 -5.18 -17.94
N LEU A 88 6.54 -5.54 -17.76
CA LEU A 88 7.08 -6.83 -18.21
C LEU A 88 6.46 -8.00 -17.45
N GLN A 89 6.25 -7.89 -16.14
CA GLN A 89 5.57 -8.93 -15.36
C GLN A 89 4.12 -9.13 -15.82
N LEU A 90 3.37 -8.05 -16.05
CA LEU A 90 2.01 -8.12 -16.61
C LEU A 90 2.01 -8.78 -17.99
N TYR A 91 2.94 -8.38 -18.86
CA TYR A 91 3.10 -9.01 -20.17
C TYR A 91 3.34 -10.51 -20.05
N ARG A 92 4.24 -10.97 -19.17
CA ARG A 92 4.53 -12.40 -18.96
C ARG A 92 3.32 -13.17 -18.42
N LYS A 93 2.54 -12.57 -17.52
CA LYS A 93 1.28 -13.18 -17.03
C LYS A 93 0.27 -13.34 -18.16
N LEU A 94 0.06 -12.29 -18.96
CA LEU A 94 -0.80 -12.32 -20.15
C LEU A 94 -0.32 -13.36 -21.16
N GLU A 95 0.98 -13.39 -21.43
CA GLU A 95 1.60 -14.36 -22.34
C GLU A 95 1.34 -15.81 -21.87
N ALA A 96 1.47 -16.08 -20.57
CA ALA A 96 1.20 -17.41 -20.01
C ALA A 96 -0.26 -17.84 -20.22
N ILE A 97 -1.22 -16.93 -19.93
CA ILE A 97 -2.66 -17.18 -20.12
C ILE A 97 -2.98 -17.43 -21.60
N LEU A 98 -2.39 -16.64 -22.50
CA LEU A 98 -2.63 -16.74 -23.94
C LEU A 98 -2.01 -18.02 -24.53
N LYS A 99 -0.85 -18.46 -24.03
CA LYS A 99 -0.25 -19.75 -24.40
C LYS A 99 -1.09 -20.93 -23.89
N GLU A 100 -1.60 -20.86 -22.66
CA GLU A 100 -2.48 -21.88 -22.09
C GLU A 100 -3.78 -22.02 -22.90
N ARG A 101 -4.35 -20.90 -23.36
CA ARG A 101 -5.55 -20.88 -24.20
C ARG A 101 -5.30 -21.21 -25.68
N GLY A 102 -4.07 -21.53 -26.07
CA GLY A 102 -3.72 -21.84 -27.46
C GLY A 102 -3.84 -20.66 -28.43
N VAL A 103 -3.93 -19.42 -27.92
CA VAL A 103 -3.98 -18.19 -28.73
C VAL A 103 -2.58 -17.81 -29.22
N LEU A 104 -1.56 -18.08 -28.39
CA LEU A 104 -0.16 -17.96 -28.77
C LEU A 104 0.44 -19.36 -28.94
N ASN A 105 1.01 -19.64 -30.11
CA ASN A 105 1.75 -20.88 -30.34
C ASN A 105 2.95 -20.96 -29.38
N LYS A 106 3.20 -22.16 -28.81
CA LYS A 106 4.47 -22.44 -28.13
C LYS A 106 5.60 -22.19 -29.12
N PRO A 107 6.70 -21.50 -28.74
CA PRO A 107 7.85 -21.42 -29.63
C PRO A 107 8.27 -22.84 -30.00
N ASN A 108 8.35 -23.12 -31.30
CA ASN A 108 8.83 -24.40 -31.81
C ASN A 108 10.19 -24.68 -31.18
N GLN A 109 10.30 -25.82 -30.48
CA GLN A 109 11.57 -26.39 -30.04
C GLN A 109 12.45 -26.72 -31.24
#